data_AF-A0A955HMR7-F1
#
_entry.id   AF-A0A955HMR7-F1
#
_cell.length_a   1.000
_cell.length_b   1.000
_cell.length_c   1.000
_cell.angle_alpha   90.00
_cell.angle_beta   90.00
_cell.angle_gamma   90.00
#
_symmetry.space_group_name_H-M   'P 1'
#
loop_
_entity.id
_entity.type
_entity.pdbx_description
1 polymer ?
#
loop_
_entity_poly.entity_id
_entity_poly.type
_entity_poly.pdbx_seq_one_letter_code
_entity_poly.pdbx_strand_id
1 'polypeptide(L)'
;MTKQPTKGRITGNNTWRDFFKNTYLSYYDLTGDLVVEIKEMRYETVTGPGGRKDDCLIMAFTDPDVLPMVVNSTNAKTISDLHGTNKP
;
A
#
# COMPACT_ATOMS: atom_id res chain seq x y z
N MET A 1 11.38 -3.83 12.37
CA MET A 1 11.49 -2.59 13.18
C MET A 1 10.19 -1.82 13.04
N THR A 2 9.40 -1.73 14.09
CA THR A 2 8.22 -0.84 14.15
C THR A 2 8.71 0.60 14.06
N LYS A 3 8.43 1.28 12.94
CA LYS A 3 8.76 2.70 12.78
C LYS A 3 7.96 3.48 13.81
N GLN A 4 8.64 4.18 14.72
CA GLN A 4 7.96 4.99 15.74
C GLN A 4 7.28 6.20 15.07
N PRO A 5 6.08 6.58 15.51
CA PRO A 5 5.46 7.83 15.06
C PRO A 5 6.36 9.01 15.44
N THR A 6 6.60 9.90 14.48
CA THR A 6 7.36 11.13 14.70
C THR A 6 6.59 11.98 15.72
N LYS A 7 7.24 12.42 16.80
CA LYS A 7 6.58 13.27 17.81
C LYS A 7 6.39 14.69 17.26
N GLY A 8 5.21 15.27 17.42
CA GLY A 8 4.97 16.69 17.19
C GLY A 8 3.53 17.13 17.44
N ARG A 9 3.25 18.41 17.19
CA ARG A 9 1.94 19.05 17.43
C ARG A 9 1.30 19.41 16.09
N ILE A 10 0.00 19.14 15.96
CA ILE A 10 -0.80 19.62 14.83
C ILE A 10 -0.99 21.14 14.99
N THR A 11 -0.67 21.89 13.94
CA THR A 11 -0.78 23.36 13.87
C THR A 11 -1.49 23.78 12.58
N GLY A 12 -1.60 25.08 12.30
CA GLY A 12 -2.13 25.55 11.01
C GLY A 12 -1.27 25.16 9.79
N ASN A 13 0.02 24.83 10.01
CA ASN A 13 0.98 24.56 8.93
C ASN A 13 1.31 23.08 8.75
N ASN A 14 0.76 22.18 9.58
CA ASN A 14 1.04 20.74 9.52
C ASN A 14 -0.17 19.92 10.02
N THR A 15 -0.39 18.76 9.41
CA THR A 15 -1.54 17.89 9.66
C THR A 15 -1.12 16.62 10.39
N TRP A 16 -2.10 15.85 10.89
CA TRP A 16 -1.82 14.55 11.53
C TRP A 16 -1.05 13.58 10.63
N ARG A 17 -1.12 13.77 9.30
CA ARG A 17 -0.47 12.93 8.29
C ARG A 17 1.04 13.07 8.29
N ASP A 18 1.56 14.25 8.66
CA ASP A 18 3.00 14.51 8.73
C ASP A 18 3.69 13.67 9.82
N PHE A 19 2.90 13.07 10.71
CA PHE A 19 3.35 12.22 11.80
C PHE A 19 3.09 10.73 11.55
N PHE A 20 2.46 10.38 10.42
CA PHE A 20 2.10 9.01 10.05
C PHE A 20 2.79 8.60 8.76
N LYS A 21 3.59 7.53 8.82
CA LYS A 21 4.15 6.91 7.62
C LYS A 21 3.34 5.67 7.28
N ASN A 22 2.72 5.67 6.11
CA ASN A 22 2.02 4.50 5.60
C ASN A 22 3.00 3.33 5.37
N THR A 23 2.54 2.12 5.67
CA THR A 23 3.29 0.88 5.38
C THR A 23 3.01 0.39 3.97
N TYR A 24 1.80 0.66 3.46
CA TYR A 24 1.34 0.29 2.12
C TYR A 24 0.84 1.53 1.39
N LEU A 25 0.93 1.52 0.07
CA LEU A 25 0.51 2.60 -0.81
C LEU A 25 -0.96 2.94 -0.57
N SER A 26 -1.23 4.20 -0.31
CA SER A 26 -2.57 4.76 -0.14
C SER A 26 -2.80 5.91 -1.10
N TYR A 27 -4.06 6.32 -1.24
CA TYR A 27 -4.43 7.52 -2.01
C TYR A 27 -3.64 8.77 -1.56
N TYR A 28 -3.26 8.85 -0.29
CA TYR A 28 -2.54 10.01 0.25
C TYR A 28 -1.06 10.05 -0.13
N ASP A 29 -0.51 8.95 -0.63
CA ASP A 29 0.87 8.87 -1.09
C ASP A 29 1.00 9.22 -2.59
N LEU A 30 -0.12 9.49 -3.27
CA LEU A 30 -0.17 9.80 -4.69
C LEU A 30 -0.44 11.31 -4.90
N THR A 31 0.40 11.94 -5.72
CA THR A 31 0.21 13.33 -6.18
C THR A 31 -0.36 13.42 -7.60
N GLY A 32 -0.57 12.27 -8.25
CA GLY A 32 -1.05 12.11 -9.62
C GLY A 32 -0.92 10.66 -10.06
N ASP A 33 -0.97 10.42 -11.37
CA ASP A 33 -0.77 9.10 -11.94
C ASP A 33 0.68 8.63 -11.73
N LEU A 34 0.84 7.41 -11.24
CA LEU A 34 2.12 6.80 -10.96
C LEU A 34 2.31 5.56 -11.84
N VAL A 35 3.38 5.54 -12.63
CA VAL A 35 3.78 4.38 -13.43
C VAL A 35 4.85 3.61 -12.67
N VAL A 36 4.63 2.31 -12.48
CA VAL A 36 5.51 1.40 -11.73
C VAL A 36 5.67 0.07 -12.45
N GLU A 37 6.74 -0.63 -12.13
CA GLU A 37 6.96 -2.02 -12.53
C GLU A 37 6.79 -2.95 -11.33
N ILE A 38 6.02 -4.02 -11.52
CA ILE A 38 5.78 -5.03 -10.48
C ILE A 38 7.04 -5.88 -10.32
N LYS A 39 7.59 -5.92 -9.11
CA LYS A 39 8.74 -6.74 -8.77
C LYS A 39 8.34 -8.15 -8.33
N GLU A 40 7.40 -8.22 -7.39
CA GLU A 40 6.95 -9.49 -6.82
C GLU A 40 5.57 -9.36 -6.15
N MET A 41 4.95 -10.51 -5.89
CA MET A 41 3.74 -10.63 -5.09
C MET A 41 3.95 -11.64 -3.96
N ARG A 42 3.44 -11.35 -2.77
CA ARG A 42 3.55 -12.22 -1.59
C ARG A 42 2.37 -12.04 -0.65
N TYR A 43 2.08 -13.04 0.17
CA TYR A 43 1.11 -12.89 1.25
C TYR A 43 1.78 -12.33 2.51
N GLU A 44 1.15 -11.34 3.13
CA GLU A 44 1.57 -10.80 4.43
C GLU A 44 0.35 -10.67 5.35
N THR A 45 0.53 -10.96 6.64
CA THR A 45 -0.48 -10.68 7.65
C THR A 45 -0.52 -9.17 7.94
N VAL A 46 -1.58 -8.50 7.51
CA VAL A 46 -1.84 -7.09 7.73
C VAL A 46 -2.72 -6.92 8.97
N THR A 47 -2.34 -5.99 9.85
CA THR A 47 -3.17 -5.63 11.01
C THR A 47 -4.07 -4.46 10.65
N GLY A 48 -5.36 -4.74 10.51
CA GLY A 48 -6.42 -3.77 10.27
C GLY A 48 -6.92 -3.08 11.55
N PRO A 49 -7.98 -2.26 11.41
CA PRO A 49 -8.59 -1.55 12.54
C PRO A 49 -9.02 -2.51 13.65
N GLY A 50 -8.85 -2.09 14.90
CA GLY A 50 -9.21 -2.91 16.07
C GLY A 50 -8.30 -4.12 16.31
N GLY A 51 -7.15 -4.22 15.63
CA GLY A 51 -6.21 -5.31 15.79
C GLY A 51 -6.56 -6.58 15.00
N ARG A 52 -7.57 -6.50 14.12
CA ARG A 52 -7.90 -7.59 13.19
C ARG A 52 -6.66 -7.91 12.34
N LYS A 53 -6.38 -9.19 12.16
CA LYS A 53 -5.28 -9.66 11.32
C LYS A 53 -5.86 -10.40 10.12
N ASP A 54 -5.48 -9.97 8.93
CA ASP A 54 -5.89 -10.60 7.67
C ASP A 54 -4.64 -10.90 6.85
N ASP A 55 -4.59 -12.09 6.24
CA ASP A 55 -3.55 -12.41 5.26
C ASP A 55 -3.94 -11.77 3.93
N CYS A 56 -3.18 -10.76 3.52
CA CYS A 56 -3.43 -9.99 2.32
C CYS A 56 -2.38 -10.28 1.26
N LEU A 57 -2.80 -10.29 0.00
CA LEU A 57 -1.88 -10.30 -1.13
C LEU A 57 -1.26 -8.91 -1.29
N ILE A 58 0.07 -8.85 -1.19
CA ILE A 58 0.86 -7.63 -1.31
C ILE A 58 1.62 -7.67 -2.62
N MET A 59 1.60 -6.55 -3.34
CA MET A 59 2.37 -6.33 -4.56
C MET A 59 3.45 -5.30 -4.29
N ALA A 60 4.71 -5.68 -4.48
CA ALA A 60 5.85 -4.79 -4.36
C ALA A 60 6.35 -4.35 -5.74
N PHE A 61 6.88 -3.13 -5.80
CA PHE A 61 7.39 -2.52 -7.01
C PHE A 61 8.91 -2.54 -7.05
N THR A 62 9.49 -2.33 -8.23
CA THR A 62 10.95 -2.29 -8.41
C THR A 62 11.58 -1.04 -7.82
N ASP A 63 10.87 0.08 -7.86
CA ASP A 63 11.29 1.34 -7.25
C ASP A 63 11.25 1.24 -5.71
N PRO A 64 12.39 1.41 -5.01
CA PRO A 64 12.48 1.29 -3.56
C PRO A 64 11.74 2.39 -2.78
N ASP A 65 11.46 3.54 -3.41
CA ASP A 65 10.78 4.66 -2.76
C ASP A 65 9.25 4.54 -2.87
N VAL A 66 8.74 3.65 -3.73
CA VAL A 66 7.31 3.37 -3.84
C VAL A 66 6.89 2.32 -2.82
N LEU A 67 5.91 2.67 -1.99
CA LEU A 67 5.31 1.74 -1.02
C LEU A 67 4.63 0.56 -1.74
N PRO A 68 4.68 -0.66 -1.17
CA PRO A 68 3.95 -1.80 -1.74
C PRO A 68 2.43 -1.61 -1.62
N MET A 69 1.64 -2.24 -2.48
CA MET A 69 0.19 -2.12 -2.50
C MET A 69 -0.50 -3.38 -1.95
N VAL A 70 -1.53 -3.20 -1.12
CA VAL A 70 -2.48 -4.28 -0.81
C VAL A 70 -3.38 -4.48 -2.01
N VAL A 71 -3.34 -5.68 -2.59
CA VAL A 71 -4.07 -6.01 -3.82
C VAL A 71 -5.52 -6.33 -3.49
N ASN A 72 -6.46 -5.58 -4.05
CA ASN A 72 -7.88 -5.90 -3.97
C ASN A 72 -8.34 -6.75 -5.17
N SER A 73 -9.61 -7.19 -5.13
CA SER A 73 -10.20 -8.01 -6.20
C SER A 73 -10.23 -7.31 -7.55
N THR A 74 -10.44 -5.99 -7.59
CA THR A 74 -10.39 -5.20 -8.83
C THR A 74 -8.99 -5.20 -9.43
N ASN A 75 -7.94 -4.94 -8.63
CA ASN A 75 -6.56 -4.97 -9.09
C ASN A 75 -6.19 -6.36 -9.64
N ALA A 76 -6.52 -7.41 -8.89
CA ALA A 76 -6.24 -8.79 -9.29
C ALA A 76 -6.95 -9.15 -10.60
N LYS A 77 -8.22 -8.76 -10.74
CA LYS A 77 -9.01 -8.99 -11.96
C LYS A 77 -8.38 -8.26 -13.15
N THR A 78 -8.05 -6.97 -13.02
CA THR A 78 -7.44 -6.18 -14.10
C THR A 78 -6.15 -6.80 -14.61
N ILE A 79 -5.26 -7.21 -13.70
CA ILE A 79 -4.00 -7.87 -14.08
C ILE A 79 -4.27 -9.21 -14.76
N SER A 80 -5.20 -9.98 -14.22
CA SER A 80 -5.56 -11.28 -14.79
C SER A 80 -6.18 -11.16 -16.18
N ASP A 81 -7.01 -10.14 -16.41
CA ASP A 81 -7.61 -9.85 -17.71
C ASP A 81 -6.53 -9.41 -18.72
N LEU A 82 -5.59 -8.54 -18.32
CA LEU A 82 -4.48 -8.09 -19.16
C LEU A 82 -3.56 -9.23 -19.62
N HIS A 83 -3.36 -10.24 -18.76
CA HIS A 83 -2.51 -11.39 -19.06
C HIS A 83 -3.27 -12.62 -19.58
N GLY A 84 -4.60 -12.54 -19.73
CA GLY A 84 -5.42 -13.68 -20.15
C GLY A 84 -5.41 -14.85 -19.16
N THR A 85 -5.13 -14.59 -17.88
CA THR A 85 -5.08 -15.59 -16.81
C THR A 85 -6.35 -15.64 -15.98
N ASN A 86 -7.30 -14.72 -16.23
CA ASN A 86 -8.61 -14.74 -15.60
C ASN A 86 -9.47 -15.87 -16.17
N LYS A 87 -9.27 -17.09 -15.66
CA LYS A 87 -10.05 -18.27 -16.04
C LYS A 87 -11.28 -18.38 -15.13
N PRO A 88 -12.45 -18.75 -15.68
CA PRO A 88 -13.68 -18.96 -14.91
C PRO A 88 -13.56 -20.10 -13.90
#